data_AF-T1KSJ6-F1
#
_entry.id   AF-T1KSJ6-F1
#
_cell.length_a   1.000
_cell.length_b   1.000
_cell.length_c   1.000
_cell.angle_alpha   90.00
_cell.angle_beta   90.00
_cell.angle_gamma   90.00
#
_symmetry.space_group_name_H-M   'P 1'
#
loop_
_entity.id
_entity.type
_entity.pdbx_description
1 polymer ?
#
loop_
_entity_poly.entity_id
_entity_poly.type
_entity_poly.pdbx_seq_one_letter_code
_entity_poly.pdbx_strand_id
1 'polypeptide(L)'
;MMNFREMLFKFSCNCCSMRLFLMSYLDMESDNLDRDSNSLCKSFGFKSIELWLTRKSKVKLAVELLDELEDSGNRWLCTLRGYQQKSSVTRRKIFVNWILALVGLVITLKTFLTTFISNKFIGILLGDIFFGLPGHDIQNMLLTMIFLLSSGVKHVGFEKERLNRYKILRVYHKLRETQFEYDELMLSQHDCTQIRKFIYLFGQFYKIDSPAVSIAIPVWLLLIYLTNPVNQESLFNAIITGLWTLITAIVFIYGAYATVWSFIHNTLIVVFVIHSLKSLYSYGESILDQGCSEAQISKYLTQQNRIYNLVHQHVVEMGMVTGYGIFVVSCTGNFALFVSIFIGTGSNLTDYVILAVGCMNMTSIVTLNTVGALSANMILSCRALNYRIARRIRCQFKYKLKLLMTCERLNLTRIGFSTGGIYKLDSESFLLYLLENAGLMLMFITNFNKLNTQ
;
A
#
# COMPACT_ATOMS: atom_id res chain seq x y z
N MET A 1 27.94 2.32 15.27
CA MET A 1 26.95 3.21 14.63
C MET A 1 26.92 2.90 13.15
N MET A 2 25.79 2.44 12.62
CA MET A 2 25.65 2.16 11.18
C MET A 2 25.55 3.50 10.43
N ASN A 3 26.28 3.66 9.33
CA ASN A 3 26.33 4.93 8.60
C ASN A 3 24.93 5.24 8.00
N PHE A 4 24.44 6.47 8.08
CA PHE A 4 23.11 6.85 7.57
C PHE A 4 22.93 6.51 6.08
N ARG A 5 24.03 6.58 5.32
CA ARG A 5 24.12 6.08 3.93
C ARG A 5 23.90 4.57 3.81
N GLU A 6 24.48 3.77 4.70
CA GLU A 6 24.23 2.32 4.74
C GLU A 6 22.81 1.99 5.18
N MET A 7 22.20 2.81 6.05
CA MET A 7 20.80 2.65 6.44
C MET A 7 19.86 2.93 5.27
N LEU A 8 20.06 4.02 4.54
CA LEU A 8 19.31 4.33 3.31
C LEU A 8 19.56 3.30 2.20
N PHE A 9 20.79 2.82 2.05
CA PHE A 9 21.13 1.77 1.07
C PHE A 9 20.51 0.42 1.44
N LYS A 10 20.56 0.00 2.71
CA LYS A 10 19.88 -1.22 3.18
C LYS A 10 18.36 -1.10 3.09
N PHE A 11 17.81 0.07 3.36
CA PHE A 11 16.39 0.36 3.20
C PHE A 11 15.95 0.28 1.72
N SER A 12 16.72 0.91 0.82
CA SER A 12 16.55 0.79 -0.63
C SER A 12 16.71 -0.66 -1.12
N CYS A 13 17.71 -1.39 -0.62
CA CYS A 13 17.91 -2.81 -0.92
C CYS A 13 16.80 -3.72 -0.38
N ASN A 14 16.21 -3.43 0.77
CA ASN A 14 15.09 -4.23 1.31
C ASN A 14 13.79 -3.98 0.51
N CYS A 15 13.50 -2.72 0.18
CA CYS A 15 12.44 -2.38 -0.77
C CYS A 15 12.70 -3.01 -2.16
N CYS A 16 13.94 -3.00 -2.63
CA CYS A 16 14.34 -3.62 -3.90
C CYS A 16 14.30 -5.15 -3.84
N SER A 17 14.55 -5.77 -2.68
CA SER A 17 14.49 -7.22 -2.46
C SER A 17 13.05 -7.72 -2.39
N MET A 18 12.16 -6.97 -1.73
CA MET A 18 10.73 -7.25 -1.76
C MET A 18 10.13 -6.99 -3.14
N ARG A 19 10.61 -5.98 -3.86
CA ARG A 19 10.27 -5.72 -5.28
C ARG A 19 10.79 -6.81 -6.21
N LEU A 20 12.04 -7.24 -6.06
CA LEU A 20 12.61 -8.35 -6.83
C LEU A 20 11.88 -9.64 -6.50
N PHE A 21 11.49 -9.87 -5.25
CA PHE A 21 10.68 -11.03 -4.89
C PHE A 21 9.27 -10.95 -5.48
N LEU A 22 8.57 -9.83 -5.36
CA LEU A 22 7.24 -9.62 -5.97
C LEU A 22 7.33 -9.72 -7.49
N MET A 23 8.25 -9.02 -8.15
CA MET A 23 8.38 -9.09 -9.61
C MET A 23 8.83 -10.46 -10.09
N SER A 24 9.81 -11.10 -9.45
CA SER A 24 10.23 -12.45 -9.86
C SER A 24 9.17 -13.52 -9.56
N TYR A 25 8.38 -13.37 -8.49
CA TYR A 25 7.24 -14.23 -8.18
C TYR A 25 6.11 -14.04 -9.20
N LEU A 26 5.86 -12.79 -9.61
CA LEU A 26 4.85 -12.45 -10.60
C LEU A 26 5.27 -12.79 -12.04
N ASP A 27 6.56 -12.69 -12.37
CA ASP A 27 7.15 -13.10 -13.64
C ASP A 27 7.16 -14.63 -13.78
N MET A 28 7.50 -15.38 -12.70
CA MET A 28 7.35 -16.85 -12.65
C MET A 28 5.89 -17.32 -12.82
N GLU A 29 4.90 -16.48 -12.50
CA GLU A 29 3.48 -16.80 -12.66
C GLU A 29 2.91 -16.38 -14.02
N SER A 30 3.45 -15.32 -14.63
CA SER A 30 3.22 -14.96 -16.04
C SER A 30 3.66 -16.12 -16.96
N ASP A 31 4.84 -16.68 -16.69
CA ASP A 31 5.41 -17.77 -17.49
C ASP A 31 4.69 -19.13 -17.31
N ASN A 32 3.91 -19.31 -16.24
CA ASN A 32 3.10 -20.53 -16.06
C ASN A 32 1.78 -20.53 -16.88
N LEU A 33 1.46 -19.42 -17.56
CA LEU A 33 0.37 -19.36 -18.55
C LEU A 33 0.84 -19.78 -19.96
N ASP A 34 2.15 -19.79 -20.22
CA ASP A 34 2.76 -20.33 -21.43
C ASP A 34 3.62 -21.55 -21.07
N ARG A 35 3.05 -22.76 -21.20
CA ARG A 35 3.77 -24.02 -21.06
C ARG A 35 4.80 -24.18 -22.19
N ASP A 36 5.94 -23.50 -22.12
CA ASP A 36 7.17 -23.86 -22.83
C ASP A 36 8.45 -23.13 -22.35
N SER A 37 8.41 -22.19 -21.40
CA SER A 37 9.58 -21.43 -20.92
C SER A 37 10.29 -22.00 -19.67
N ASN A 38 10.24 -23.33 -19.46
CA ASN A 38 10.72 -23.98 -18.23
C ASN A 38 12.27 -24.08 -18.06
N SER A 39 13.05 -23.41 -18.91
CA SER A 39 14.53 -23.52 -18.91
C SER A 39 15.26 -22.31 -18.30
N LEU A 40 14.64 -21.13 -18.19
CA LEU A 40 15.31 -19.90 -17.75
C LEU A 40 15.17 -19.60 -16.23
N CYS A 41 14.08 -20.02 -15.59
CA CYS A 41 13.86 -19.77 -14.15
C CYS A 41 14.72 -20.64 -13.20
N LYS A 42 15.54 -21.56 -13.71
CA LYS A 42 16.44 -22.38 -12.88
C LYS A 42 17.76 -21.70 -12.49
N SER A 43 18.11 -20.53 -13.03
CA SER A 43 19.53 -20.10 -13.03
C SER A 43 20.01 -19.09 -11.98
N PHE A 44 19.19 -18.57 -11.05
CA PHE A 44 19.72 -17.63 -10.03
C PHE A 44 18.99 -17.70 -8.68
N GLY A 45 19.46 -18.50 -7.71
CA GLY A 45 19.14 -18.35 -6.27
C GLY A 45 17.66 -18.44 -5.81
N PHE A 46 16.68 -18.41 -6.71
CA PHE A 46 15.25 -18.29 -6.41
C PHE A 46 14.70 -19.52 -5.72
N LYS A 47 15.12 -20.71 -6.16
CA LYS A 47 14.74 -21.97 -5.51
C LYS A 47 15.19 -22.02 -4.05
N SER A 48 16.36 -21.46 -3.74
CA SER A 48 16.88 -21.36 -2.36
C SER A 48 16.07 -20.37 -1.53
N ILE A 49 15.68 -19.22 -2.10
CA ILE A 49 14.80 -18.23 -1.45
C ILE A 49 13.42 -18.81 -1.21
N GLU A 50 12.85 -19.52 -2.18
CA GLU A 50 11.53 -20.13 -2.05
C GLU A 50 11.52 -21.24 -0.99
N LEU A 51 12.54 -22.10 -0.97
CA LEU A 51 12.73 -23.11 0.07
C LEU A 51 12.92 -22.47 1.45
N TRP A 52 13.68 -21.38 1.54
CA TRP A 52 13.86 -20.63 2.78
C TRP A 52 12.54 -20.02 3.26
N LEU A 53 11.78 -19.37 2.38
CA LEU A 53 10.46 -18.81 2.70
C LEU A 53 9.49 -19.89 3.15
N THR A 54 9.43 -21.02 2.45
CA THR A 54 8.55 -22.14 2.81
C THR A 54 8.86 -22.67 4.21
N ARG A 55 10.14 -22.73 4.60
CA ARG A 55 10.56 -23.12 5.95
C ARG A 55 10.20 -22.06 7.01
N LYS A 56 10.17 -20.78 6.64
CA LYS A 56 9.90 -19.64 7.53
C LYS A 56 8.42 -19.25 7.59
N SER A 57 7.60 -19.61 6.61
CA SER A 57 6.17 -19.31 6.53
C SER A 57 5.29 -20.43 7.14
N LYS A 58 5.66 -20.91 8.33
CA LYS A 58 4.86 -21.91 9.06
C LYS A 58 3.54 -21.29 9.54
N VAL A 59 2.49 -22.11 9.67
CA VAL A 59 1.16 -21.67 10.15
C VAL A 59 1.25 -20.84 11.42
N LYS A 60 1.92 -21.37 12.45
CA LYS A 60 2.08 -20.69 13.74
C LYS A 60 2.70 -19.29 13.59
N LEU A 61 3.75 -19.16 12.79
CA LEU A 61 4.43 -17.88 12.56
C LEU A 61 3.54 -16.90 11.79
N ALA A 62 2.76 -17.37 10.80
CA ALA A 62 1.82 -16.54 10.07
C ALA A 62 0.69 -16.02 10.97
N VAL A 63 0.21 -16.86 11.89
CA VAL A 63 -0.78 -16.46 12.92
C VAL A 63 -0.19 -15.45 13.90
N GLU A 64 0.99 -15.71 14.46
CA GLU A 64 1.69 -14.78 15.36
C GLU A 64 1.91 -13.41 14.69
N LEU A 65 2.27 -13.38 13.40
CA LEU A 65 2.41 -12.13 12.65
C LEU A 65 1.09 -11.38 12.48
N LEU A 66 -0.03 -12.08 12.27
CA LEU A 66 -1.35 -11.45 12.20
C LEU A 66 -1.79 -10.89 13.56
N ASP A 67 -1.45 -11.57 14.66
CA ASP A 67 -1.70 -11.07 16.02
C ASP A 67 -0.88 -9.78 16.28
N GLU A 68 0.41 -9.79 15.94
CA GLU A 68 1.27 -8.62 16.08
C GLU A 68 0.82 -7.43 15.21
N LEU A 69 0.35 -7.69 13.98
CA LEU A 69 -0.19 -6.65 13.09
C LEU A 69 -1.48 -6.03 13.64
N GLU A 70 -2.36 -6.84 14.25
CA GLU A 70 -3.56 -6.36 14.93
C GLU A 70 -3.21 -5.54 16.17
N ASP A 71 -2.32 -6.05 17.03
CA ASP A 71 -1.87 -5.38 18.24
C ASP A 71 -1.19 -4.05 17.94
N SER A 72 -0.34 -4.03 16.91
CA SER A 72 0.30 -2.82 16.43
C SER A 72 -0.73 -1.82 15.91
N GLY A 73 -1.67 -2.27 15.08
CA GLY A 73 -2.73 -1.41 14.58
C GLY A 73 -3.63 -0.86 15.71
N ASN A 74 -3.85 -1.62 16.78
CA ASN A 74 -4.58 -1.15 17.96
C ASN A 74 -3.79 -0.09 18.74
N ARG A 75 -2.49 -0.33 18.95
CA ARG A 75 -1.55 0.60 19.62
C ARG A 75 -1.46 1.94 18.90
N TRP A 76 -1.41 1.91 17.56
CA TRP A 76 -1.28 3.09 16.71
C TRP A 76 -2.62 3.66 16.23
N LEU A 77 -3.75 3.16 16.76
CA LEU A 77 -5.11 3.61 16.44
C LEU A 77 -5.51 3.45 14.96
N CYS A 78 -4.91 2.47 14.27
CA CYS A 78 -5.24 2.07 12.90
C CYS A 78 -6.42 1.08 12.84
N THR A 79 -6.56 0.23 13.87
CA THR A 79 -7.71 -0.65 14.07
C THR A 79 -8.24 -0.51 15.49
N LEU A 80 -9.47 -0.02 15.63
CA LEU A 80 -10.15 0.25 16.89
C LEU A 80 -10.87 -0.98 17.43
N ARG A 81 -11.43 -1.81 16.52
CA ARG A 81 -12.27 -2.96 16.87
C ARG A 81 -11.60 -4.31 16.66
N GLY A 82 -10.34 -4.32 16.22
CA GLY A 82 -9.61 -5.54 15.88
C GLY A 82 -10.13 -6.21 14.61
N TYR A 83 -9.51 -7.28 14.15
CA TYR A 83 -9.90 -8.01 12.95
C TYR A 83 -11.27 -8.67 13.08
N GLN A 84 -11.68 -9.06 14.28
CA GLN A 84 -13.02 -9.61 14.50
C GLN A 84 -14.13 -8.56 14.29
N GLN A 85 -13.83 -7.28 14.47
CA GLN A 85 -14.75 -6.15 14.27
C GLN A 85 -16.03 -6.27 15.12
N LYS A 86 -15.91 -6.79 16.34
CA LYS A 86 -17.00 -6.93 17.33
C LYS A 86 -16.86 -5.96 18.51
N SER A 87 -15.64 -5.55 18.85
CA SER A 87 -15.37 -4.71 20.02
C SER A 87 -16.00 -3.33 19.90
N SER A 88 -16.42 -2.77 21.05
CA SER A 88 -16.86 -1.38 21.12
C SER A 88 -15.65 -0.44 21.09
N VAL A 89 -15.82 0.73 20.46
CA VAL A 89 -14.77 1.76 20.42
C VAL A 89 -14.87 2.59 21.69
N THR A 90 -13.78 2.65 22.45
CA THR A 90 -13.73 3.44 23.69
C THR A 90 -13.66 4.94 23.38
N ARG A 91 -14.38 5.76 24.17
CA ARG A 91 -14.37 7.23 24.02
C ARG A 91 -12.96 7.81 24.10
N ARG A 92 -12.07 7.22 24.93
CA ARG A 92 -10.66 7.62 25.05
C ARG A 92 -9.91 7.52 23.72
N LYS A 93 -10.05 6.41 22.98
CA LYS A 93 -9.39 6.23 21.67
C LYS A 93 -9.89 7.27 20.66
N ILE A 94 -11.18 7.58 20.70
CA ILE A 94 -11.78 8.61 19.85
C ILE A 94 -11.15 9.97 20.16
N PHE A 95 -11.17 10.37 21.43
CA PHE A 95 -10.62 11.66 21.86
C PHE A 95 -9.14 11.82 21.51
N VAL A 96 -8.31 10.79 21.77
CA VAL A 96 -6.88 10.82 21.41
C VAL A 96 -6.69 10.95 19.90
N ASN A 97 -7.47 10.22 19.09
CA ASN A 97 -7.34 10.35 17.64
C ASN A 97 -7.78 11.72 17.12
N TRP A 98 -8.83 12.30 17.68
CA TRP A 98 -9.30 13.65 17.33
C TRP A 98 -8.24 14.70 17.64
N ILE A 99 -7.57 14.62 18.81
CA ILE A 99 -6.45 15.51 19.13
C ILE A 99 -5.32 15.31 18.11
N LEU A 100 -4.91 14.07 17.84
CA LEU A 100 -3.82 13.81 16.88
C LEU A 100 -4.17 14.30 15.47
N ALA A 101 -5.43 14.18 15.04
CA ALA A 101 -5.89 14.68 13.75
C ALA A 101 -5.90 16.22 13.72
N LEU A 102 -6.36 16.88 14.78
CA LEU A 102 -6.35 18.34 14.89
C LEU A 102 -4.91 18.88 14.86
N VAL A 103 -4.02 18.30 15.67
CA VAL A 103 -2.60 18.70 15.70
C VAL A 103 -1.94 18.42 14.35
N GLY A 104 -2.24 17.30 13.69
CA GLY A 104 -1.75 17.01 12.34
C GLY A 104 -2.24 18.00 11.29
N LEU A 105 -3.50 18.44 11.37
CA LEU A 105 -4.03 19.49 10.51
C LEU A 105 -3.30 20.82 10.75
N VAL A 106 -3.07 21.19 12.02
CA VAL A 106 -2.31 22.40 12.39
C VAL A 106 -0.89 22.34 11.84
N ILE A 107 -0.17 21.21 11.99
CA ILE A 107 1.19 21.04 11.44
C ILE A 107 1.17 21.14 9.91
N THR A 108 0.19 20.51 9.26
CA THR A 108 0.07 20.54 7.79
C THR A 108 -0.15 21.98 7.31
N LEU A 109 -1.08 22.71 7.92
CA LEU A 109 -1.34 24.11 7.59
C LEU A 109 -0.12 24.98 7.89
N LYS A 110 0.55 24.76 9.02
CA LYS A 110 1.77 25.46 9.42
C LYS A 110 2.88 25.26 8.38
N THR A 111 3.19 24.03 8.00
CA THR A 111 4.24 23.72 6.99
C THR A 111 3.88 24.25 5.60
N PHE A 112 2.59 24.22 5.24
CA PHE A 112 2.11 24.83 4.01
C PHE A 112 2.33 26.35 4.03
N LEU A 113 1.91 27.04 5.09
CA LEU A 113 2.07 28.48 5.23
C LEU A 113 3.55 28.91 5.24
N THR A 114 4.43 28.15 5.89
CA THR A 114 5.88 28.45 5.90
C THR A 114 6.52 28.32 4.52
N THR A 115 5.90 27.59 3.57
CA THR A 115 6.39 27.51 2.18
C THR A 115 6.10 28.79 1.38
N PHE A 116 5.09 29.58 1.76
CA PHE A 116 4.66 30.77 1.00
C PHE A 116 4.97 32.10 1.71
N ILE A 117 5.25 32.07 3.00
CA ILE A 117 5.51 33.28 3.78
C ILE A 117 7.02 33.51 3.93
N SER A 118 7.55 34.49 3.22
CA SER A 118 8.98 34.86 3.28
C SER A 118 9.35 35.76 4.49
N ASN A 119 8.40 36.08 5.37
CA ASN A 119 8.65 36.95 6.53
C ASN A 119 9.39 36.20 7.65
N LYS A 120 10.63 36.61 7.97
CA LYS A 120 11.48 36.00 9.01
C LYS A 120 10.79 35.89 10.37
N PHE A 121 10.08 36.92 10.81
CA PHE A 121 9.43 36.90 12.13
C PHE A 121 8.28 35.89 12.18
N ILE A 122 7.46 35.85 11.12
CA ILE A 122 6.35 34.91 11.02
C ILE A 122 6.88 33.47 10.88
N GLY A 123 7.94 33.25 10.10
CA GLY A 123 8.58 31.94 9.95
C GLY A 123 9.12 31.40 11.28
N ILE A 124 9.77 32.25 12.08
CA ILE A 124 10.26 31.87 13.42
C ILE A 124 9.10 31.57 14.36
N LEU A 125 8.04 32.39 14.39
CA LEU A 125 6.87 32.16 15.24
C LEU A 125 6.15 30.84 14.88
N LEU A 126 6.06 30.56 13.58
CA LEU A 126 5.54 29.31 13.09
C LEU A 126 6.51 28.16 13.35
N GLY A 127 7.78 28.38 13.70
CA GLY A 127 8.75 27.32 13.93
C GLY A 127 9.15 26.61 12.64
N ASP A 128 9.47 27.39 11.60
CA ASP A 128 10.10 26.90 10.38
C ASP A 128 11.50 26.34 10.70
N ILE A 129 11.61 25.02 10.67
CA ILE A 129 12.83 24.28 11.03
C ILE A 129 13.91 24.45 9.95
N PHE A 130 13.51 24.77 8.72
CA PHE A 130 14.40 24.88 7.57
C PHE A 130 14.79 26.33 7.26
N PHE A 131 14.27 27.31 8.02
CA PHE A 131 14.53 28.72 7.77
C PHE A 131 16.04 29.01 7.70
N GLY A 132 16.48 29.70 6.65
CA GLY A 132 17.89 30.03 6.41
C GLY A 132 18.73 28.91 5.76
N LEU A 133 18.15 27.74 5.50
CA LEU A 133 18.83 26.66 4.76
C LEU A 133 18.54 26.75 3.24
N PRO A 134 19.47 26.31 2.39
CA PRO A 134 19.23 26.24 0.96
C PRO A 134 18.09 25.25 0.65
N GLY A 135 17.19 25.66 -0.26
CA GLY A 135 16.02 24.87 -0.62
C GLY A 135 14.99 24.68 0.50
N HIS A 136 14.91 25.58 1.48
CA HIS A 136 13.96 25.46 2.59
C HIS A 136 12.50 25.34 2.13
N ASP A 137 12.08 26.09 1.10
CA ASP A 137 10.74 26.02 0.52
C ASP A 137 10.41 24.62 -0.03
N ILE A 138 11.37 24.02 -0.73
CA ILE A 138 11.26 22.65 -1.26
C ILE A 138 11.08 21.65 -0.11
N GLN A 139 11.90 21.78 0.93
CA GLN A 139 11.87 20.88 2.08
C GLN A 139 10.56 21.02 2.87
N ASN A 140 10.08 22.25 3.07
CA ASN A 140 8.79 22.53 3.69
C ASN A 140 7.63 21.96 2.85
N MET A 141 7.65 22.15 1.53
CA MET A 141 6.62 21.61 0.64
C MET A 141 6.59 20.08 0.65
N LEU A 142 7.76 19.43 0.61
CA LEU A 142 7.86 17.98 0.72
C LEU A 142 7.31 17.50 2.07
N LEU A 143 7.66 18.19 3.16
CA LEU A 143 7.17 17.87 4.49
C LEU A 143 5.64 18.01 4.56
N THR A 144 5.06 19.06 3.98
CA THR A 144 3.61 19.23 3.86
C THR A 144 2.96 18.06 3.11
N MET A 145 3.52 17.64 1.97
CA MET A 145 2.99 16.51 1.20
C MET A 145 3.05 15.19 1.99
N ILE A 146 4.14 14.95 2.72
CA ILE A 146 4.31 13.80 3.60
C ILE A 146 3.29 13.83 4.76
N PHE A 147 3.00 15.01 5.33
CA PHE A 147 1.99 15.16 6.38
C PHE A 147 0.57 15.00 5.87
N LEU A 148 0.25 15.54 4.69
CA LEU A 148 -1.02 15.29 4.01
C LEU A 148 -1.24 13.79 3.85
N LEU A 149 -0.25 13.07 3.31
CA LEU A 149 -0.33 11.62 3.14
C LEU A 149 -0.56 10.91 4.47
N SER A 150 0.33 11.11 5.44
CA SER A 150 0.36 10.33 6.67
C SER A 150 -0.80 10.64 7.62
N SER A 151 -1.11 11.92 7.81
CA SER A 151 -2.23 12.35 8.66
C SER A 151 -3.57 12.10 7.97
N GLY A 152 -3.64 12.30 6.65
CA GLY A 152 -4.86 12.08 5.86
C GLY A 152 -5.26 10.61 5.80
N VAL A 153 -4.33 9.70 5.47
CA VAL A 153 -4.59 8.25 5.46
C VAL A 153 -5.05 7.78 6.85
N LYS A 154 -4.38 8.24 7.90
CA LYS A 154 -4.78 7.94 9.28
C LYS A 154 -6.19 8.43 9.59
N HIS A 155 -6.49 9.69 9.29
CA HIS A 155 -7.80 10.28 9.61
C HIS A 155 -8.93 9.61 8.83
N VAL A 156 -8.78 9.46 7.52
CA VAL A 156 -9.79 8.79 6.67
C VAL A 156 -9.97 7.34 7.10
N GLY A 157 -8.87 6.63 7.39
CA GLY A 157 -8.89 5.26 7.87
C GLY A 157 -9.66 5.11 9.18
N PHE A 158 -9.34 5.97 10.16
CA PHE A 158 -10.00 5.98 11.46
C PHE A 158 -11.50 6.29 11.34
N GLU A 159 -11.89 7.31 10.57
CA GLU A 159 -13.30 7.70 10.43
C GLU A 159 -14.14 6.60 9.78
N LYS A 160 -13.59 5.98 8.73
CA LYS A 160 -14.24 4.87 8.05
C LYS A 160 -14.41 3.66 8.96
N GLU A 161 -13.40 3.30 9.75
CA GLU A 161 -13.54 2.23 10.72
C GLU A 161 -14.58 2.61 11.78
N ARG A 162 -14.50 3.83 12.35
CA ARG A 162 -15.42 4.33 13.39
C ARG A 162 -16.88 4.20 12.97
N LEU A 163 -17.23 4.65 11.77
CA LEU A 163 -18.62 4.72 11.29
C LEU A 163 -19.14 3.38 10.78
N ASN A 164 -18.40 2.69 9.91
CA ASN A 164 -18.97 1.60 9.11
C ASN A 164 -18.54 0.19 9.54
N ARG A 165 -17.57 0.08 10.45
CA ARG A 165 -16.82 -1.15 10.77
C ARG A 165 -16.14 -1.70 9.51
N TYR A 166 -14.83 -1.91 9.57
CA TYR A 166 -14.10 -2.53 8.46
C TYR A 166 -14.28 -4.03 8.45
N LYS A 167 -15.46 -4.51 8.04
CA LYS A 167 -15.71 -5.96 8.02
C LYS A 167 -14.81 -6.69 7.03
N ILE A 168 -14.12 -5.99 6.12
CA ILE A 168 -13.07 -6.55 5.28
C ILE A 168 -11.91 -7.13 6.11
N LEU A 169 -11.62 -6.56 7.29
CA LEU A 169 -10.58 -7.06 8.20
C LEU A 169 -10.92 -8.43 8.80
N ARG A 170 -12.18 -8.88 8.73
CA ARG A 170 -12.58 -10.22 9.19
C ARG A 170 -11.95 -11.33 8.38
N VAL A 171 -11.44 -11.04 7.17
CA VAL A 171 -10.63 -12.01 6.41
C VAL A 171 -9.44 -12.46 7.24
N TYR A 172 -8.73 -11.54 7.89
CA TYR A 172 -7.56 -11.85 8.71
C TYR A 172 -7.94 -12.63 9.97
N HIS A 173 -9.06 -12.29 10.59
CA HIS A 173 -9.59 -13.07 11.70
C HIS A 173 -9.94 -14.50 11.27
N LYS A 174 -10.58 -14.67 10.11
CA LYS A 174 -10.87 -16.01 9.57
C LYS A 174 -9.59 -16.79 9.28
N LEU A 175 -8.57 -16.18 8.65
CA LEU A 175 -7.28 -16.84 8.41
C LEU A 175 -6.64 -17.33 9.72
N ARG A 176 -6.79 -16.57 10.80
CA ARG A 176 -6.31 -16.94 12.14
C ARG A 176 -7.11 -18.08 12.77
N GLU A 177 -8.44 -17.99 12.79
CA GLU A 177 -9.30 -19.00 13.41
C GLU A 177 -9.15 -20.36 12.71
N THR A 178 -9.14 -20.34 11.39
CA THR A 178 -8.98 -21.55 10.56
C THR A 178 -7.54 -22.07 10.51
N GLN A 179 -6.58 -21.38 11.13
CA GLN A 179 -5.16 -21.77 11.11
C GLN A 179 -4.61 -22.05 9.69
N PHE A 180 -5.10 -21.31 8.69
CA PHE A 180 -4.78 -21.55 7.27
C PHE A 180 -5.13 -22.97 6.80
N GLU A 181 -6.24 -23.53 7.27
CA GLU A 181 -6.79 -24.79 6.77
C GLU A 181 -7.40 -24.57 5.37
N TYR A 182 -6.83 -25.25 4.38
CA TYR A 182 -7.13 -25.01 2.98
C TYR A 182 -8.58 -25.35 2.63
N ASP A 183 -9.16 -26.39 3.24
CA ASP A 183 -10.53 -26.81 3.00
C ASP A 183 -11.56 -25.78 3.50
N GLU A 184 -11.36 -25.22 4.70
CA GLU A 184 -12.26 -24.21 5.30
C GLU A 184 -12.19 -22.85 4.58
N LEU A 185 -11.03 -22.55 4.01
CA LEU A 185 -10.80 -21.37 3.18
C LEU A 185 -11.26 -21.59 1.73
N MET A 186 -11.49 -22.83 1.34
CA MET A 186 -11.77 -23.27 -0.03
C MET A 186 -10.61 -22.94 -0.99
N LEU A 187 -9.38 -23.09 -0.52
CA LEU A 187 -8.17 -22.84 -1.29
C LEU A 187 -7.49 -24.15 -1.64
N SER A 188 -6.67 -24.13 -2.70
CA SER A 188 -5.70 -25.19 -2.92
C SER A 188 -4.62 -25.14 -1.83
N GLN A 189 -4.00 -26.28 -1.52
CA GLN A 189 -2.89 -26.33 -0.56
C GLN A 189 -1.72 -25.44 -0.99
N HIS A 190 -1.48 -25.34 -2.30
CA HIS A 190 -0.46 -24.47 -2.89
C HIS A 190 -0.79 -22.99 -2.62
N ASP A 191 -1.98 -22.53 -3.01
CA ASP A 191 -2.41 -21.14 -2.83
C ASP A 191 -2.44 -20.72 -1.36
N CYS A 192 -2.89 -21.63 -0.49
CA CYS A 192 -2.85 -21.39 0.95
C CYS A 192 -1.41 -21.21 1.47
N THR A 193 -0.45 -21.96 0.92
CA THR A 193 0.97 -21.80 1.25
C THR A 193 1.51 -20.47 0.73
N GLN A 194 1.12 -20.05 -0.47
CA GLN A 194 1.55 -18.75 -1.02
C GLN A 194 1.04 -17.58 -0.18
N ILE A 195 -0.24 -17.59 0.23
CA ILE A 195 -0.79 -16.57 1.13
C ILE A 195 0.02 -16.48 2.43
N ARG A 196 0.41 -17.61 3.02
CA ARG A 196 1.29 -17.60 4.22
C ARG A 196 2.66 -16.98 3.94
N LYS A 197 3.27 -17.26 2.79
CA LYS A 197 4.55 -16.63 2.39
C LYS A 197 4.39 -15.12 2.26
N PHE A 198 3.32 -14.65 1.65
CA PHE A 198 3.03 -13.22 1.55
C PHE A 198 2.80 -12.57 2.91
N ILE A 199 2.01 -13.18 3.79
CA ILE A 199 1.82 -12.68 5.16
C ILE A 199 3.15 -12.62 5.91
N TYR A 200 4.01 -13.63 5.75
CA TYR A 200 5.34 -13.60 6.33
C TYR A 200 6.16 -12.42 5.80
N LEU A 201 6.24 -12.26 4.48
CA LEU A 201 7.01 -11.19 3.84
C LEU A 201 6.51 -9.80 4.23
N PHE A 202 5.20 -9.55 4.09
CA PHE A 202 4.60 -8.28 4.48
C PHE A 202 4.67 -8.04 5.99
N GLY A 203 4.58 -9.09 6.81
CA GLY A 203 4.78 -8.98 8.25
C GLY A 203 6.21 -8.59 8.62
N GLN A 204 7.22 -9.19 7.99
CA GLN A 204 8.62 -8.79 8.18
C GLN A 204 8.90 -7.39 7.66
N PHE A 205 8.37 -7.06 6.47
CA PHE A 205 8.42 -5.71 5.91
C PHE A 205 7.83 -4.69 6.89
N TYR A 206 6.65 -4.95 7.47
CA TYR A 206 6.06 -4.08 8.49
C TYR A 206 6.99 -3.86 9.68
N LYS A 207 7.59 -4.93 10.20
CA LYS A 207 8.48 -4.88 11.38
C LYS A 207 9.75 -4.05 11.14
N ILE A 208 10.27 -4.09 9.92
CA ILE A 208 11.52 -3.39 9.57
C ILE A 208 11.21 -1.95 9.14
N ASP A 209 10.26 -1.79 8.22
CA ASP A 209 10.04 -0.52 7.55
C ASP A 209 9.22 0.45 8.38
N SER A 210 8.26 -0.01 9.20
CA SER A 210 7.47 0.93 10.02
C SER A 210 8.33 1.68 11.03
N PRO A 211 9.22 1.04 11.82
CA PRO A 211 10.15 1.76 12.67
C PRO A 211 11.14 2.61 11.89
N ALA A 212 11.69 2.09 10.77
CA ALA A 212 12.67 2.82 9.97
C ALA A 212 12.09 4.12 9.40
N VAL A 213 10.93 4.06 8.75
CA VAL A 213 10.22 5.23 8.21
C VAL A 213 9.82 6.17 9.35
N SER A 214 9.28 5.63 10.45
CA SER A 214 8.82 6.44 11.59
C SER A 214 9.94 7.19 12.29
N ILE A 215 11.17 6.66 12.30
CA ILE A 215 12.33 7.29 12.94
C ILE A 215 13.07 8.21 11.96
N ALA A 216 13.05 7.92 10.65
CA ALA A 216 13.79 8.67 9.64
C ALA A 216 13.46 10.18 9.63
N ILE A 217 12.18 10.56 9.60
CA ILE A 217 11.78 11.96 9.60
C ILE A 217 12.11 12.66 10.93
N PRO A 218 11.79 12.10 12.12
CA PRO A 218 12.24 12.67 13.40
C PRO A 218 13.75 12.89 13.49
N VAL A 219 14.56 11.92 13.04
CA VAL A 219 16.03 12.06 13.04
C VAL A 219 16.46 13.16 12.07
N TRP A 220 15.87 13.22 10.88
CA TRP A 220 16.13 14.29 9.93
C TRP A 220 15.80 15.67 10.50
N LEU A 221 14.61 15.84 11.08
CA LEU A 221 14.20 17.09 11.73
C LEU A 221 15.11 17.46 12.91
N LEU A 222 15.53 16.48 13.71
CA LEU A 222 16.46 16.70 14.82
C LEU A 222 17.84 17.16 14.33
N LEU A 223 18.38 16.52 13.30
CA LEU A 223 19.67 16.91 12.73
C LEU A 223 19.62 18.35 12.19
N ILE A 224 18.52 18.71 11.53
CA ILE A 224 18.33 20.07 11.03
C ILE A 224 18.18 21.05 12.19
N TYR A 225 17.39 20.71 13.20
CA TYR A 225 17.26 21.53 14.40
C TYR A 225 18.63 21.83 15.05
N LEU A 226 19.49 20.83 15.19
CA LEU A 226 20.82 20.98 15.80
C LEU A 226 21.81 21.77 14.95
N THR A 227 21.67 21.71 13.62
CA THR A 227 22.60 22.35 12.67
C THR A 227 22.14 23.72 12.18
N ASN A 228 20.86 24.07 12.39
CA ASN A 228 20.34 25.35 11.93
C ASN A 228 20.88 26.52 12.77
N PRO A 229 21.61 27.48 12.16
CA PRO A 229 22.19 28.62 12.87
C PRO A 229 21.13 29.53 13.53
N VAL A 230 19.90 29.58 13.00
CA VAL A 230 18.80 30.41 13.53
C VAL A 230 18.42 29.98 14.96
N ASN A 231 18.60 28.70 15.29
CA ASN A 231 18.37 28.18 16.63
C ASN A 231 19.49 28.56 17.61
N GLN A 232 20.68 28.91 17.10
CA GLN A 232 21.81 29.37 17.91
C GLN A 232 21.77 30.88 18.16
N GLU A 233 21.03 31.65 17.35
CA GLU A 233 20.89 33.11 17.49
C GLU A 233 20.16 33.54 18.78
N SER A 234 19.19 32.75 19.26
CA SER A 234 18.37 33.10 20.42
C SER A 234 17.78 31.87 21.11
N LEU A 235 17.79 31.89 22.46
CA LEU A 235 17.16 30.85 23.27
C LEU A 235 15.65 30.72 22.96
N PHE A 236 14.98 31.84 22.66
CA PHE A 236 13.57 31.83 22.29
C PHE A 236 13.32 31.03 21.01
N ASN A 237 14.18 31.23 19.98
CA ASN A 237 14.09 30.50 18.72
C ASN A 237 14.33 29.00 18.95
N ALA A 238 15.35 28.65 19.72
CA ALA A 238 15.66 27.26 20.07
C ALA A 238 14.46 26.56 20.72
N ILE A 239 13.82 27.21 21.71
CA ILE A 239 12.67 26.64 22.43
C ILE A 239 11.48 26.45 21.48
N ILE A 240 11.13 27.45 20.67
CA ILE A 240 9.98 27.37 19.76
C ILE A 240 10.20 26.31 18.68
N THR A 241 11.34 26.35 17.98
CA THR A 241 11.65 25.39 16.92
C THR A 241 11.78 23.98 17.48
N GLY A 242 12.34 23.82 18.68
CA GLY A 242 12.46 22.53 19.37
C GLY A 242 11.12 21.93 19.74
N LEU A 243 10.20 22.74 20.29
CA LEU A 243 8.84 22.31 20.61
C LEU A 243 8.07 21.90 19.35
N TRP A 244 8.15 22.69 18.28
CA TRP A 244 7.54 22.35 17.00
C TRP A 244 8.13 21.08 16.41
N THR A 245 9.45 20.88 16.49
CA THR A 245 10.14 19.67 16.02
C THR A 245 9.62 18.43 16.74
N LEU A 246 9.50 18.48 18.07
CA LEU A 246 8.99 17.38 18.88
C LEU A 246 7.53 17.04 18.52
N ILE A 247 6.67 18.05 18.43
CA ILE A 247 5.25 17.87 18.08
C ILE A 247 5.12 17.27 16.67
N THR A 248 5.90 17.79 15.72
CA THR A 248 5.96 17.31 14.33
C THR A 248 6.38 15.85 14.27
N ALA A 249 7.43 15.47 15.01
CA ALA A 249 7.91 14.09 15.10
C ALA A 249 6.84 13.13 15.66
N ILE A 250 6.17 13.49 16.75
CA ILE A 250 5.14 12.64 17.38
C ILE A 250 3.99 12.39 16.40
N VAL A 251 3.46 13.44 15.77
CA VAL A 251 2.34 13.29 14.83
C VAL A 251 2.76 12.45 13.61
N PHE A 252 3.96 12.71 13.08
CA PHE A 252 4.47 11.95 11.95
C PHE A 252 4.58 10.45 12.28
N ILE A 253 5.13 10.07 13.44
CA ILE A 253 5.24 8.66 13.85
C ILE A 253 3.86 7.98 13.81
N TYR A 254 2.85 8.60 14.42
CA TYR A 254 1.50 8.03 14.42
C TYR A 254 0.89 7.93 13.00
N GLY A 255 1.14 8.91 12.13
CA GLY A 255 0.66 8.89 10.74
C GLY A 255 1.40 7.85 9.89
N ALA A 256 2.72 7.72 10.07
CA ALA A 256 3.57 6.79 9.34
C ALA A 256 3.16 5.34 9.61
N TYR A 257 3.00 4.95 10.89
CA TYR A 257 2.50 3.62 11.24
C TYR A 257 1.15 3.32 10.59
N ALA A 258 0.21 4.27 10.62
CA ALA A 258 -1.10 4.10 9.99
C ALA A 258 -1.02 3.95 8.46
N THR A 259 -0.11 4.67 7.83
CA THR A 259 0.09 4.62 6.37
C THR A 259 0.66 3.27 5.94
N VAL A 260 1.74 2.82 6.59
CA VAL A 260 2.36 1.52 6.29
C VAL A 260 1.40 0.37 6.62
N TRP A 261 0.71 0.43 7.76
CA TRP A 261 -0.30 -0.55 8.13
C TRP A 261 -1.40 -0.65 7.07
N SER A 262 -1.94 0.48 6.62
CA SER A 262 -3.00 0.52 5.60
C SER A 262 -2.53 -0.03 4.26
N PHE A 263 -1.31 0.32 3.83
CA PHE A 263 -0.71 -0.19 2.59
C PHE A 263 -0.58 -1.73 2.61
N ILE A 264 -0.07 -2.28 3.71
CA ILE A 264 0.12 -3.73 3.87
C ILE A 264 -1.21 -4.47 3.85
N HIS A 265 -2.19 -4.00 4.62
CA HIS A 265 -3.50 -4.66 4.70
C HIS A 265 -4.27 -4.56 3.38
N ASN A 266 -4.13 -3.44 2.67
CA ASN A 266 -4.72 -3.28 1.35
C ASN A 266 -4.13 -4.31 0.37
N THR A 267 -2.80 -4.40 0.33
CA THR A 267 -2.08 -5.30 -0.58
C THR A 267 -2.34 -6.77 -0.27
N LEU A 268 -2.34 -7.16 1.01
CA LEU A 268 -2.61 -8.53 1.44
C LEU A 268 -4.04 -9.00 1.09
N ILE A 269 -5.05 -8.12 1.14
CA ILE A 269 -6.41 -8.46 0.69
C ILE A 269 -6.43 -8.74 -0.81
N VAL A 270 -5.75 -7.91 -1.61
CA VAL A 270 -5.67 -8.10 -3.07
C VAL A 270 -4.97 -9.43 -3.39
N VAL A 271 -3.85 -9.72 -2.74
CA VAL A 271 -3.14 -11.01 -2.86
C VAL A 271 -4.01 -12.19 -2.47
N PHE A 272 -4.75 -12.10 -1.37
CA PHE A 272 -5.70 -13.14 -0.95
C PHE A 272 -6.77 -13.39 -2.03
N VAL A 273 -7.30 -12.34 -2.64
CA VAL A 273 -8.28 -12.45 -3.74
C VAL A 273 -7.67 -13.12 -4.97
N ILE A 274 -6.44 -12.75 -5.37
CA ILE A 274 -5.75 -13.36 -6.52
C ILE A 274 -5.64 -14.88 -6.32
N HIS A 275 -5.13 -15.31 -5.17
CA HIS A 275 -4.98 -16.75 -4.87
C HIS A 275 -6.32 -17.47 -4.73
N SER A 276 -7.33 -16.81 -4.18
CA SER A 276 -8.70 -17.36 -4.14
C SER A 276 -9.29 -17.55 -5.54
N LEU A 277 -9.04 -16.62 -6.47
CA LEU A 277 -9.46 -16.74 -7.87
C LEU A 277 -8.69 -17.83 -8.60
N LYS A 278 -7.39 -18.02 -8.32
CA LYS A 278 -6.59 -19.11 -8.88
C LYS A 278 -7.08 -20.48 -8.43
N SER A 279 -7.31 -20.66 -7.13
CA SER A 279 -7.92 -21.89 -6.60
C SER A 279 -9.28 -22.17 -7.24
N LEU A 280 -10.12 -21.14 -7.38
CA LEU A 280 -11.42 -21.25 -8.05
C LEU A 280 -11.27 -21.64 -9.52
N TYR A 281 -10.33 -21.03 -10.25
CA TYR A 281 -10.06 -21.34 -11.66
C TYR A 281 -9.66 -22.80 -11.83
N SER A 282 -8.69 -23.28 -11.05
CA SER A 282 -8.25 -24.68 -11.08
C SER A 282 -9.38 -25.65 -10.76
N TYR A 283 -10.24 -25.29 -9.78
CA TYR A 283 -11.43 -26.09 -9.48
C TYR A 283 -12.42 -26.12 -10.65
N GLY A 284 -12.63 -25.01 -11.34
CA GLY A 284 -13.50 -24.96 -12.52
C GLY A 284 -12.95 -25.73 -13.72
N GLU A 285 -11.63 -25.75 -13.93
CA GLU A 285 -10.99 -26.61 -14.93
C GLU A 285 -11.22 -28.10 -14.60
N SER A 286 -11.07 -28.50 -13.33
CA SER A 286 -11.36 -29.90 -12.95
C SER A 286 -12.81 -30.31 -13.20
N ILE A 287 -13.76 -29.37 -13.10
CA ILE A 287 -15.18 -29.60 -13.43
C ILE A 287 -15.36 -29.85 -14.93
N LEU A 288 -14.58 -29.18 -15.78
CA LEU A 288 -14.60 -29.41 -17.23
C LEU A 288 -14.03 -30.78 -17.60
N ASP A 289 -12.96 -31.21 -16.92
CA ASP A 289 -12.23 -32.43 -17.26
C ASP A 289 -12.89 -33.71 -16.73
N GLN A 290 -13.39 -33.70 -15.49
CA GLN A 290 -13.88 -34.91 -14.80
C GLN A 290 -15.37 -35.20 -15.00
N GLY A 291 -16.08 -34.33 -15.73
CA GLY A 291 -17.53 -34.36 -15.78
C GLY A 291 -18.17 -33.74 -14.53
N CYS A 292 -19.45 -33.39 -14.63
CA CYS A 292 -20.04 -32.40 -13.75
C CYS A 292 -21.21 -32.93 -12.93
N SER A 293 -21.11 -32.79 -11.61
CA SER A 293 -22.27 -32.86 -10.72
C SER A 293 -22.83 -31.46 -10.44
N GLU A 294 -24.13 -31.37 -10.18
CA GLU A 294 -24.79 -30.11 -9.79
C GLU A 294 -24.19 -29.52 -8.51
N ALA A 295 -23.77 -30.40 -7.59
CA ALA A 295 -23.12 -30.02 -6.33
C ALA A 295 -21.81 -29.25 -6.58
N GLN A 296 -20.99 -29.70 -7.54
CA GLN A 296 -19.72 -29.04 -7.89
C GLN A 296 -19.95 -27.65 -8.48
N ILE A 297 -20.92 -27.49 -9.39
CA ILE A 297 -21.24 -26.16 -9.97
C ILE A 297 -21.78 -25.23 -8.89
N SER A 298 -22.65 -25.74 -8.02
CA SER A 298 -23.22 -24.97 -6.91
C SER A 298 -22.11 -24.47 -5.98
N LYS A 299 -21.14 -25.33 -5.64
CA LYS A 299 -19.96 -24.97 -4.86
C LYS A 299 -19.11 -23.92 -5.57
N TYR A 300 -18.82 -24.12 -6.85
CA TYR A 300 -18.05 -23.18 -7.69
C TYR A 300 -18.69 -21.79 -7.73
N LEU A 301 -19.99 -21.70 -8.04
CA LEU A 301 -20.72 -20.42 -8.09
C LEU A 301 -20.80 -19.74 -6.72
N THR A 302 -20.98 -20.51 -5.64
CA THR A 302 -21.01 -19.97 -4.28
C THR A 302 -19.67 -19.35 -3.90
N GLN A 303 -18.58 -20.04 -4.22
CA GLN A 303 -17.23 -19.55 -3.96
C GLN A 303 -16.88 -18.32 -4.83
N GLN A 304 -17.25 -18.34 -6.10
CA GLN A 304 -17.10 -17.19 -7.00
C GLN A 304 -17.80 -15.94 -6.45
N ASN A 305 -19.07 -16.07 -6.05
CA ASN A 305 -19.82 -14.97 -5.46
C ASN A 305 -19.23 -14.47 -4.14
N ARG A 306 -18.72 -15.38 -3.29
CA ARG A 306 -18.02 -15.01 -2.06
C ARG A 306 -16.79 -14.14 -2.36
N ILE A 307 -15.99 -14.49 -3.36
CA ILE A 307 -14.79 -13.73 -3.74
C ILE A 307 -15.18 -12.37 -4.34
N TYR A 308 -16.17 -12.32 -5.24
CA TYR A 308 -16.61 -11.04 -5.83
C TYR A 308 -17.23 -10.09 -4.81
N ASN A 309 -17.99 -10.61 -3.85
CA ASN A 309 -18.51 -9.81 -2.74
C ASN A 309 -17.37 -9.27 -1.87
N LEU A 310 -16.29 -10.03 -1.68
CA LEU A 310 -15.11 -9.56 -0.95
C LEU A 310 -14.42 -8.39 -1.67
N VAL A 311 -14.26 -8.48 -3.00
CA VAL A 311 -13.72 -7.38 -3.82
C VAL A 311 -14.61 -6.15 -3.72
N HIS A 312 -15.92 -6.31 -3.87
CA HIS A 312 -16.86 -5.20 -3.75
C HIS A 312 -16.80 -4.55 -2.36
N GLN A 313 -16.76 -5.35 -1.31
CA GLN A 313 -16.65 -4.87 0.06
C GLN A 313 -15.34 -4.10 0.29
N HIS A 314 -14.22 -4.59 -0.24
CA HIS A 314 -12.95 -3.87 -0.19
C HIS A 314 -13.04 -2.51 -0.87
N VAL A 315 -13.62 -2.43 -2.07
CA VAL A 315 -13.79 -1.16 -2.78
C VAL A 315 -14.65 -0.17 -1.99
N VAL A 316 -15.74 -0.63 -1.36
CA VAL A 316 -16.64 0.23 -0.59
C VAL A 316 -15.98 0.71 0.72
N GLU A 317 -15.27 -0.17 1.42
CA GLU A 317 -14.70 0.12 2.74
C GLU A 317 -13.33 0.83 2.65
N MET A 318 -12.42 0.33 1.80
CA MET A 318 -11.04 0.80 1.68
C MET A 318 -10.79 1.67 0.44
N GLY A 319 -11.74 1.77 -0.49
CA GLY A 319 -11.54 2.48 -1.76
C GLY A 319 -11.19 3.96 -1.58
N MET A 320 -11.83 4.67 -0.63
CA MET A 320 -11.52 6.08 -0.37
C MET A 320 -10.12 6.26 0.24
N VAL A 321 -9.73 5.40 1.19
CA VAL A 321 -8.37 5.43 1.77
C VAL A 321 -7.33 5.17 0.70
N THR A 322 -7.58 4.18 -0.16
CA THR A 322 -6.70 3.80 -1.27
C THR A 322 -6.62 4.92 -2.31
N GLY A 323 -7.74 5.51 -2.72
CA GLY A 323 -7.78 6.60 -3.68
C GLY A 323 -7.07 7.86 -3.16
N TYR A 324 -7.34 8.25 -1.91
CA TYR A 324 -6.63 9.35 -1.25
C TYR A 324 -5.12 9.09 -1.21
N GLY A 325 -4.72 7.90 -0.76
CA GLY A 325 -3.32 7.51 -0.68
C GLY A 325 -2.62 7.59 -2.03
N ILE A 326 -3.20 7.00 -3.09
CA ILE A 326 -2.58 7.01 -4.43
C ILE A 326 -2.46 8.44 -4.98
N PHE A 327 -3.49 9.27 -4.80
CA PHE A 327 -3.43 10.66 -5.26
C PHE A 327 -2.27 11.42 -4.62
N VAL A 328 -2.17 11.39 -3.28
CA VAL A 328 -1.12 12.13 -2.58
C VAL A 328 0.27 11.51 -2.82
N VAL A 329 0.39 10.17 -2.87
CA VAL A 329 1.65 9.48 -3.18
C VAL A 329 2.13 9.83 -4.59
N SER A 330 1.22 9.94 -5.56
CA SER A 330 1.54 10.31 -6.94
C SER A 330 2.08 11.74 -7.01
N CYS A 331 1.36 12.71 -6.43
CA CYS A 331 1.81 14.10 -6.35
C CYS A 331 3.17 14.22 -5.64
N THR A 332 3.32 13.56 -4.50
CA THR A 332 4.56 13.57 -3.71
C THR A 332 5.72 12.93 -4.47
N GLY A 333 5.46 11.80 -5.13
CA GLY A 333 6.45 11.07 -5.92
C GLY A 333 6.98 11.91 -7.08
N ASN A 334 6.08 12.52 -7.86
CA ASN A 334 6.46 13.38 -8.97
C ASN A 334 7.20 14.62 -8.50
N PHE A 335 6.70 15.30 -7.47
CA PHE A 335 7.37 16.49 -6.93
C PHE A 335 8.79 16.16 -6.44
N ALA A 336 8.94 15.09 -5.65
CA ALA A 336 10.23 14.68 -5.12
C ALA A 336 11.22 14.29 -6.23
N LEU A 337 10.80 13.48 -7.20
CA LEU A 337 11.63 13.10 -8.34
C LEU A 337 12.03 14.32 -9.19
N PHE A 338 11.09 15.23 -9.47
CA PHE A 338 11.36 16.42 -10.27
C PHE A 338 12.39 17.32 -9.58
N VAL A 339 12.15 17.64 -8.32
CA VAL A 339 12.99 18.57 -7.58
C VAL A 339 14.38 17.99 -7.32
N SER A 340 14.49 16.72 -6.93
CA SER A 340 15.80 16.09 -6.67
C SER A 340 16.68 15.92 -7.90
N ILE A 341 16.08 15.71 -9.09
CA ILE A 341 16.84 15.47 -10.33
C ILE A 341 17.15 16.79 -11.04
N PHE A 342 16.22 17.74 -11.08
CA PHE A 342 16.31 18.89 -11.99
C PHE A 342 16.51 20.24 -11.30
N ILE A 343 16.06 20.42 -10.05
CA ILE A 343 16.18 21.70 -9.34
C ILE A 343 17.33 21.66 -8.33
N GLY A 344 17.39 20.60 -7.53
CA GLY A 344 18.31 20.45 -6.41
C GLY A 344 17.96 21.36 -5.22
N THR A 345 18.33 20.96 -4.01
CA THR A 345 18.20 21.78 -2.80
C THR A 345 19.50 22.48 -2.43
N GLY A 346 20.53 22.40 -3.28
CA GLY A 346 21.89 22.87 -2.96
C GLY A 346 22.66 21.96 -1.98
N SER A 347 22.11 20.79 -1.65
CA SER A 347 22.74 19.80 -0.78
C SER A 347 22.55 18.41 -1.37
N ASN A 348 23.63 17.81 -1.87
CA ASN A 348 23.61 16.47 -2.46
C ASN A 348 22.96 15.44 -1.53
N LEU A 349 23.23 15.51 -0.22
CA LEU A 349 22.65 14.58 0.74
C LEU A 349 21.13 14.70 0.81
N THR A 350 20.62 15.93 0.85
CA THR A 350 19.18 16.21 0.88
C THR A 350 18.53 15.76 -0.43
N ASP A 351 19.14 16.05 -1.58
CA ASP A 351 18.67 15.62 -2.90
C ASP A 351 18.56 14.10 -3.01
N TYR A 352 19.55 13.34 -2.51
CA TYR A 352 19.47 11.87 -2.46
C TYR A 352 18.33 11.36 -1.57
N VAL A 353 18.06 12.02 -0.44
CA VAL A 353 16.94 11.65 0.45
C VAL A 353 15.61 11.92 -0.24
N ILE A 354 15.45 13.08 -0.89
CA ILE A 354 14.24 13.43 -1.64
C ILE A 354 14.03 12.45 -2.80
N LEU A 355 15.09 12.11 -3.54
CA LEU A 355 15.05 11.12 -4.61
C LEU A 355 14.59 9.75 -4.09
N ALA A 356 15.10 9.32 -2.93
CA ALA A 356 14.69 8.06 -2.31
C ALA A 356 13.19 8.05 -1.96
N VAL A 357 12.65 9.16 -1.41
CA VAL A 357 11.21 9.31 -1.15
C VAL A 357 10.42 9.21 -2.45
N GLY A 358 10.87 9.87 -3.52
CA GLY A 358 10.24 9.80 -4.85
C GLY A 358 10.19 8.37 -5.38
N CYS A 359 11.31 7.65 -5.34
CA CYS A 359 11.42 6.26 -5.76
C CYS A 359 10.53 5.30 -4.95
N MET A 360 10.45 5.49 -3.62
CA MET A 360 9.59 4.70 -2.74
C MET A 360 8.10 4.88 -3.08
N ASN A 361 7.69 6.14 -3.29
CA ASN A 361 6.32 6.48 -3.65
C ASN A 361 5.90 5.84 -4.98
N MET A 362 6.75 5.98 -6.00
CA MET A 362 6.50 5.34 -7.30
C MET A 362 6.47 3.82 -7.18
N THR A 363 7.38 3.21 -6.42
CA THR A 363 7.39 1.75 -6.20
C THR A 363 6.11 1.27 -5.53
N SER A 364 5.58 2.03 -4.57
CA SER A 364 4.33 1.70 -3.88
C SER A 364 3.12 1.70 -4.83
N ILE A 365 3.04 2.69 -5.72
CA ILE A 365 1.98 2.79 -6.73
C ILE A 365 2.09 1.67 -7.76
N VAL A 366 3.31 1.40 -8.26
CA VAL A 366 3.57 0.29 -9.19
C VAL A 366 3.10 -1.02 -8.56
N THR A 367 3.52 -1.30 -7.32
CA THR A 367 3.17 -2.55 -6.62
C THR A 367 1.65 -2.73 -6.54
N LEU A 368 0.92 -1.70 -6.12
CA LEU A 368 -0.54 -1.76 -5.96
C LEU A 368 -1.26 -1.92 -7.31
N ASN A 369 -0.79 -1.25 -8.36
CA ASN A 369 -1.35 -1.40 -9.70
C ASN A 369 -1.06 -2.79 -10.28
N THR A 370 0.14 -3.33 -10.12
CA THR A 370 0.50 -4.67 -10.60
C THR A 370 -0.39 -5.73 -9.95
N VAL A 371 -0.55 -5.71 -8.62
CA VAL A 371 -1.44 -6.68 -7.95
C VAL A 371 -2.91 -6.47 -8.34
N GLY A 372 -3.35 -5.23 -8.53
CA GLY A 372 -4.69 -4.94 -9.03
C GLY A 372 -4.94 -5.51 -10.43
N ALA A 373 -4.00 -5.29 -11.35
CA ALA A 373 -4.08 -5.76 -12.73
C ALA A 373 -4.10 -7.30 -12.81
N LEU A 374 -3.29 -7.97 -12.01
CA LEU A 374 -3.32 -9.43 -11.91
C LEU A 374 -4.66 -9.95 -11.40
N SER A 375 -5.24 -9.29 -10.40
CA SER A 375 -6.60 -9.62 -9.95
C SER A 375 -7.62 -9.42 -11.08
N ALA A 376 -7.53 -8.34 -11.84
CA ALA A 376 -8.44 -8.08 -12.96
C ALA A 376 -8.33 -9.18 -14.04
N ASN A 377 -7.10 -9.57 -14.41
CA ASN A 377 -6.85 -10.65 -15.35
C ASN A 377 -7.42 -11.99 -14.85
N MET A 378 -7.24 -12.32 -13.58
CA MET A 378 -7.82 -13.54 -13.00
C MET A 378 -9.36 -13.53 -13.00
N ILE A 379 -9.99 -12.37 -12.80
CA ILE A 379 -11.45 -12.24 -12.92
C ILE A 379 -11.89 -12.52 -14.37
N LEU A 380 -11.16 -12.02 -15.37
CA LEU A 380 -11.43 -12.28 -16.79
C LEU A 380 -11.24 -13.76 -17.15
N SER A 381 -10.21 -14.43 -16.62
CA SER A 381 -10.00 -15.87 -16.80
C SER A 381 -11.14 -16.69 -16.20
N CYS A 382 -11.59 -16.36 -14.99
CA CYS A 382 -12.77 -17.00 -14.38
C CYS A 382 -14.05 -16.75 -15.18
N ARG A 383 -14.22 -15.57 -15.78
CA ARG A 383 -15.34 -15.27 -16.69
C ARG A 383 -15.31 -16.16 -17.93
N ALA A 384 -14.14 -16.30 -18.56
CA ALA A 384 -13.97 -17.18 -19.72
C ALA A 384 -14.27 -18.65 -19.34
N LEU A 385 -13.85 -19.07 -18.15
CA LEU A 385 -14.14 -20.39 -17.61
C LEU A 385 -15.64 -20.62 -17.38
N ASN A 386 -16.36 -19.64 -16.80
CA ASN A 386 -17.83 -19.70 -16.66
C ASN A 386 -18.52 -19.99 -17.99
N TYR A 387 -18.10 -19.29 -19.05
CA TYR A 387 -18.64 -19.47 -20.39
C TYR A 387 -18.33 -20.88 -20.96
N ARG A 388 -17.11 -21.38 -20.75
CA ARG A 388 -16.71 -22.74 -21.15
C ARG A 388 -17.55 -23.81 -20.43
N ILE A 389 -17.73 -23.68 -19.12
CA ILE A 389 -18.56 -24.58 -18.29
C ILE A 389 -20.01 -24.57 -18.78
N ALA A 390 -20.58 -23.38 -19.02
CA ALA A 390 -21.96 -23.25 -19.48
C ALA A 390 -22.21 -23.92 -20.85
N ARG A 391 -21.22 -23.87 -21.76
CA ARG A 391 -21.30 -24.45 -23.11
C ARG A 391 -21.06 -25.95 -23.16
N ARG A 392 -20.00 -26.44 -22.51
CA ARG A 392 -19.52 -27.81 -22.72
C ARG A 392 -20.31 -28.85 -21.93
N ILE A 393 -20.90 -28.48 -20.80
CA ILE A 393 -21.42 -29.46 -19.86
C ILE A 393 -22.94 -29.65 -20.03
N ARG A 394 -23.43 -30.90 -19.95
CA ARG A 394 -24.86 -31.23 -19.85
C ARG A 394 -25.45 -30.90 -18.47
N CYS A 395 -25.23 -29.67 -17.98
CA CYS A 395 -25.85 -29.19 -16.74
C CYS A 395 -27.34 -28.90 -16.96
N GLN A 396 -28.13 -28.93 -15.88
CA GLN A 396 -29.47 -28.36 -15.90
C GLN A 396 -29.44 -26.91 -16.38
N PHE A 397 -30.48 -26.52 -17.12
CA PHE A 397 -30.64 -25.18 -17.69
C PHE A 397 -30.45 -24.06 -16.65
N LYS A 398 -30.94 -24.26 -15.42
CA LYS A 398 -30.80 -23.32 -14.29
C LYS A 398 -29.35 -22.92 -14.01
N TYR A 399 -28.42 -23.88 -14.00
CA TYR A 399 -27.01 -23.60 -13.71
C TYR A 399 -26.30 -22.94 -14.90
N LYS A 400 -26.65 -23.33 -16.14
CA LYS A 400 -26.16 -22.65 -17.34
C LYS A 400 -26.58 -21.19 -17.37
N LEU A 401 -27.87 -20.94 -17.10
CA LEU A 401 -28.41 -19.58 -17.03
C LEU A 401 -27.69 -18.77 -15.96
N LYS A 402 -27.46 -19.33 -14.76
CA LYS A 402 -26.68 -18.65 -13.71
C LYS A 402 -25.26 -18.31 -14.13
N LEU A 403 -24.53 -19.23 -14.76
CA LEU A 403 -23.17 -18.97 -15.24
C LEU A 403 -23.15 -17.86 -16.30
N LEU A 404 -24.09 -17.88 -17.24
CA LEU A 404 -24.23 -16.86 -18.28
C LEU A 404 -24.64 -15.50 -17.70
N MET A 405 -25.59 -15.46 -16.76
CA MET A 405 -25.95 -14.23 -16.04
C MET A 405 -24.77 -13.67 -15.24
N THR A 406 -23.92 -14.52 -14.66
CA THR A 406 -22.67 -14.05 -14.02
C THR A 406 -21.71 -13.44 -15.03
N CYS A 407 -21.55 -14.03 -16.21
CA CYS A 407 -20.75 -13.44 -17.29
C CYS A 407 -21.31 -12.09 -17.74
N GLU A 408 -22.63 -11.99 -17.90
CA GLU A 408 -23.32 -10.75 -18.25
C GLU A 408 -23.11 -9.68 -17.17
N ARG A 409 -23.29 -10.04 -15.90
CA ARG A 409 -23.01 -9.15 -14.76
C ARG A 409 -21.57 -8.66 -14.77
N LEU A 410 -20.59 -9.50 -15.07
CA LEU A 410 -19.18 -9.11 -15.15
C LEU A 410 -18.89 -8.16 -16.33
N ASN A 411 -19.68 -8.24 -17.41
CA ASN A 411 -19.59 -7.31 -18.54
C ASN A 411 -20.23 -5.95 -18.21
N LEU A 412 -21.40 -5.95 -17.58
CA LEU A 412 -22.15 -4.74 -17.23
C LEU A 412 -21.53 -4.01 -16.03
N THR A 413 -21.17 -4.78 -15.00
CA THR A 413 -20.49 -4.31 -13.79
C THR A 413 -19.11 -4.93 -13.76
N ARG A 414 -18.13 -4.25 -14.36
CA ARG A 414 -16.71 -4.67 -14.31
C ARG A 414 -16.26 -4.73 -12.83
N ILE A 415 -16.21 -5.93 -12.26
CA ILE A 415 -15.72 -6.20 -10.89
C ILE A 415 -14.19 -6.09 -10.89
N GLY A 416 -13.64 -5.33 -9.95
CA GLY A 416 -12.20 -5.15 -9.80
C GLY A 416 -11.87 -4.19 -8.67
N PHE A 417 -10.60 -4.17 -8.26
CA PHE A 417 -10.12 -3.18 -7.31
C PHE A 417 -10.12 -1.79 -7.95
N SER A 418 -10.54 -0.77 -7.20
CA SER A 418 -10.65 0.60 -7.69
C SER A 418 -10.24 1.64 -6.66
N THR A 419 -9.90 2.81 -7.17
CA THR A 419 -9.41 3.96 -6.40
C THR A 419 -10.57 4.88 -6.04
N GLY A 420 -11.35 4.48 -5.04
CA GLY A 420 -12.50 5.27 -4.58
C GLY A 420 -13.60 5.44 -5.64
N GLY A 421 -13.69 4.50 -6.59
CA GLY A 421 -14.64 4.55 -7.70
C GLY A 421 -14.20 5.43 -8.88
N ILE A 422 -13.02 6.06 -8.84
CA ILE A 422 -12.52 6.93 -9.92
C ILE A 422 -12.03 6.10 -11.10
N TYR A 423 -11.07 5.19 -10.88
CA TYR A 423 -10.58 4.28 -11.91
C TYR A 423 -10.27 2.89 -11.33
N LYS A 424 -10.09 1.91 -12.23
CA LYS A 424 -9.78 0.53 -11.86
C LYS A 424 -8.28 0.31 -11.89
N LEU A 425 -7.80 -0.52 -10.97
CA LEU A 425 -6.42 -0.96 -11.00
C LEU A 425 -6.31 -2.07 -12.04
N ASP A 426 -6.17 -1.69 -13.31
CA ASP A 426 -5.92 -2.57 -14.45
C ASP A 426 -4.69 -2.09 -15.25
N SER A 427 -4.22 -2.94 -16.16
CA SER A 427 -3.00 -2.65 -16.94
C SER A 427 -3.14 -1.40 -17.81
N GLU A 428 -4.34 -1.16 -18.35
CA GLU A 428 -4.63 0.02 -19.18
C GLU A 428 -4.53 1.31 -18.37
N SER A 429 -5.21 1.36 -17.21
CA SER A 429 -5.18 2.51 -16.32
C SER A 429 -3.78 2.76 -15.75
N PHE A 430 -3.02 1.69 -15.50
CA PHE A 430 -1.63 1.80 -15.05
C PHE A 430 -0.71 2.37 -16.14
N LEU A 431 -0.87 1.95 -17.39
CA LEU A 431 -0.10 2.51 -18.51
C LEU A 431 -0.43 4.00 -18.72
N LEU A 432 -1.72 4.36 -18.69
CA LEU A 432 -2.16 5.76 -18.77
C LEU A 432 -1.56 6.59 -17.63
N TYR A 433 -1.60 6.07 -16.40
CA TYR A 433 -0.97 6.71 -15.25
C TYR A 433 0.54 6.96 -15.47
N LEU A 434 1.30 5.97 -15.96
CA LEU A 434 2.72 6.15 -16.22
C LEU A 434 2.99 7.22 -17.30
N LEU A 435 2.19 7.22 -18.37
CA LEU A 435 2.28 8.20 -19.45
C LEU A 435 1.95 9.62 -18.97
N GLU A 436 0.91 9.78 -18.15
CA GLU A 436 0.54 11.08 -17.57
C GLU A 436 1.66 11.63 -16.68
N ASN A 437 2.26 10.80 -15.83
CA ASN A 437 3.36 11.25 -14.98
C ASN A 437 4.62 11.59 -15.78
N ALA A 438 4.96 10.80 -16.81
CA ALA A 438 6.06 11.11 -17.70
C ALA A 438 5.80 12.43 -18.46
N GLY A 439 4.57 12.66 -18.93
CA GLY A 439 4.15 13.90 -19.58
C GLY A 439 4.25 15.11 -18.65
N LEU A 440 3.78 14.98 -17.40
CA LEU A 440 3.92 16.03 -16.38
C LEU A 440 5.38 16.37 -16.11
N MET A 441 6.24 15.36 -15.96
CA MET A 441 7.69 15.56 -15.79
C MET A 441 8.30 16.32 -16.97
N LEU A 442 8.01 15.91 -18.20
CA LEU A 442 8.50 16.59 -19.41
C LEU A 442 7.99 18.03 -19.49
N MET A 443 6.73 18.28 -19.13
CA MET A 443 6.16 19.62 -19.06
C MET A 443 6.90 20.49 -18.04
N PHE A 444 7.21 19.97 -16.85
CA PHE A 444 7.98 20.71 -15.86
C PHE A 444 9.40 21.00 -16.35
N ILE A 445 10.11 20.00 -16.88
CA ILE A 445 11.48 20.18 -17.41
C ILE A 445 11.52 21.25 -18.51
N THR A 446 10.59 21.19 -19.46
CA THR A 446 10.55 22.15 -20.58
C THR A 446 10.25 23.58 -20.15
N ASN A 447 9.39 23.79 -19.15
CA ASN A 447 9.08 25.13 -18.64
C ASN A 447 10.22 25.70 -17.78
N PHE A 448 10.87 24.89 -16.95
CA PHE A 448 11.98 25.36 -16.12
C PHE A 448 13.28 25.58 -16.91
N ASN A 449 13.56 24.78 -17.94
CA ASN A 449 14.72 25.02 -18.82
C ASN A 449 14.62 26.35 -19.58
N LYS A 450 13.41 26.80 -19.94
CA LYS A 450 13.19 28.13 -20.55
C LYS A 450 13.45 29.28 -19.58
N LEU A 451 13.16 29.09 -18.30
CA LEU A 451 13.40 30.10 -17.26
C LEU A 451 14.88 30.25 -16.91
N ASN A 452 15.69 29.19 -17.04
CA ASN A 452 17.14 29.24 -16.80
C ASN A 452 17.98 29.73 -18.00
N THR A 453 17.34 29.97 -19.15
CA THR A 453 17.99 30.49 -20.38
C THR A 453 17.64 31.95 -20.68
N GLN A 454 16.87 32.60 -19.80
CA GLN A 454 16.68 34.05 -19.74
C GLN A 454 17.46 34.60 -18.55
#